data_AF-A0A522VZ05-F1
#
_entry.id   AF-A0A522VZ05-F1
#
_cell.length_a   1.000
_cell.length_b   1.000
_cell.length_c   1.000
_cell.angle_alpha   90.00
_cell.angle_beta   90.00
_cell.angle_gamma   90.00
#
_symmetry.space_group_name_H-M   'P 1'
#
loop_
_entity.id
_entity.type
_entity.pdbx_description
1 polymer ?
#
loop_
_entity_poly.entity_id
_entity_poly.type
_entity_poly.pdbx_seq_one_letter_code
_entity_poly.pdbx_strand_id
1 'polypeptide(L)' 'MAEIVNLNRYRKAKDRVVAAEEAKNNRVLFGRKRTEKEADRRVVEKEKGNLDGKKLDD' A
#
# COMPACT_ATOMS: atom_id res chain seq x y z
N MET A 1 -25.42 37.74 -5.19
CA MET A 1 -25.56 36.31 -5.57
C MET A 1 -24.60 35.52 -4.71
N ALA A 2 -25.10 34.56 -3.93
CA ALA A 2 -24.23 33.69 -3.13
C ALA A 2 -23.67 32.57 -4.02
N GLU A 3 -22.38 32.28 -3.89
CA GLU A 3 -21.74 31.18 -4.59
C GLU A 3 -22.15 29.86 -3.93
N ILE A 4 -22.89 29.02 -4.66
CA ILE A 4 -23.33 27.71 -4.16
C ILE A 4 -22.15 26.74 -4.27
N VAL A 5 -21.39 26.63 -3.18
CA VAL A 5 -20.25 25.70 -3.10
C VAL A 5 -20.70 24.30 -2.68
N ASN A 6 -20.30 23.30 -3.45
CA ASN A 6 -20.56 21.91 -3.10
C ASN A 6 -19.57 21.43 -2.02
N LEU A 7 -20.02 21.40 -0.77
CA LEU A 7 -19.24 20.98 0.38
C LEU A 7 -18.73 19.54 0.28
N ASN A 8 -19.46 18.64 -0.39
CA ASN A 8 -19.02 17.25 -0.59
C ASN A 8 -17.79 17.18 -1.51
N ARG A 9 -17.77 17.97 -2.59
CA ARG A 9 -16.60 18.05 -3.48
C ARG A 9 -15.39 18.61 -2.74
N TYR A 10 -15.60 19.62 -1.90
CA TYR A 10 -14.53 20.22 -1.08
C TYR A 10 -13.95 19.22 -0.08
N ARG A 11 -14.80 18.51 0.68
CA ARG A 11 -14.35 17.45 1.61
C ARG A 11 -13.56 16.37 0.89
N LYS A 12 -14.08 15.84 -0.23
CA LYS A 12 -13.37 14.84 -1.05
C LYS A 12 -12.04 15.35 -1.61
N ALA A 13 -11.90 16.64 -1.88
CA ALA A 13 -10.63 17.22 -2.30
C ALA A 13 -9.63 17.27 -1.13
N LYS A 14 -10.08 17.72 0.04
CA LYS A 14 -9.29 17.73 1.27
C LYS A 14 -8.79 16.32 1.63
N ASP A 15 -9.69 15.33 1.64
CA ASP A 15 -9.35 13.96 2.02
C ASP A 15 -8.31 13.35 1.07
N ARG A 16 -8.39 13.66 -0.23
CA ARG A 16 -7.38 13.23 -1.22
C ARG A 16 -6.01 13.83 -0.95
N VAL A 17 -5.93 15.09 -0.55
CA VAL A 17 -4.66 15.75 -0.21
C VAL A 17 -4.06 15.14 1.04
N VAL A 18 -4.87 14.94 2.09
CA VAL A 18 -4.42 14.31 3.35
C VAL A 18 -3.89 12.90 3.08
N ALA A 19 -4.62 12.08 2.33
CA ALA A 19 -4.19 10.72 1.98
C ALA A 19 -2.89 10.71 1.17
N ALA A 20 -2.66 11.70 0.30
CA ALA A 20 -1.42 11.81 -0.47
C ALA A 20 -0.22 12.16 0.41
N GLU A 21 -0.38 13.09 1.36
CA GLU A 21 0.65 13.45 2.34
C GLU A 21 0.97 12.29 3.28
N GLU A 22 -0.05 11.59 3.79
CA GLU A 22 0.13 10.37 4.58
C GLU A 22 0.89 9.30 3.80
N ALA A 23 0.54 9.08 2.53
CA ALA A 23 1.24 8.14 1.67
C ALA A 23 2.70 8.54 1.44
N LYS A 24 3.01 9.85 1.35
CA LYS A 24 4.38 10.36 1.24
C LYS A 24 5.15 10.12 2.54
N ASN A 25 4.57 10.46 3.68
CA ASN A 25 5.16 10.23 5.01
C ASN A 25 5.42 8.74 5.25
N ASN A 26 4.47 7.88 4.88
CA ASN A 26 4.65 6.43 5.00
C ASN A 26 5.77 5.88 4.11
N ARG A 27 5.99 6.45 2.91
CA ARG A 27 7.15 6.09 2.07
C ARG A 27 8.48 6.47 2.72
N VAL A 28 8.54 7.62 3.39
CA VAL A 28 9.75 8.07 4.09
C VAL A 28 10.00 7.25 5.35
N LEU A 29 8.97 7.06 6.19
CA LEU A 29 9.08 6.38 7.48
C LEU A 29 9.30 4.87 7.36
N PHE A 30 8.58 4.22 6.44
CA PHE A 30 8.58 2.76 6.35
C PHE A 30 9.32 2.23 5.11
N GLY A 31 9.69 3.10 4.16
CA GLY A 31 10.53 2.77 3.01
C GLY A 31 9.88 1.91 1.92
N ARG A 32 8.95 1.01 2.27
CA ARG A 32 8.28 0.09 1.34
C ARG A 32 6.77 0.33 1.29
N LYS A 33 6.23 0.35 0.08
CA LYS A 33 4.78 0.37 -0.16
C LYS A 33 4.18 -1.01 0.14
N ARG A 34 2.89 -1.04 0.47
CA ARG A 34 2.15 -2.28 0.72
C ARG A 34 2.29 -3.28 -0.44
N THR A 35 2.27 -2.80 -1.67
CA THR A 35 2.43 -3.61 -2.89
C THR A 35 3.80 -4.29 -2.97
N GLU A 36 4.86 -3.59 -2.58
CA GLU A 36 6.23 -4.12 -2.54
C GLU A 36 6.35 -5.18 -1.44
N LYS A 37 5.79 -4.91 -0.25
CA LYS A 37 5.72 -5.88 0.85
C LYS A 37 4.91 -7.14 0.50
N GLU A 38 3.87 -7.02 -0.31
CA GLU A 38 3.09 -8.16 -0.79
C GLU A 38 3.82 -8.94 -1.88
N ALA A 39 4.53 -8.27 -2.78
CA ALA A 39 5.38 -8.92 -3.78
C ALA A 39 6.50 -9.72 -3.11
N ASP A 40 7.22 -9.12 -2.15
CA ASP A 40 8.27 -9.79 -1.39
C ASP A 40 7.73 -11.02 -0.65
N ARG A 41 6.56 -10.90 -0.01
CA ARG A 41 5.92 -12.05 0.68
C ARG A 41 5.62 -13.20 -0.28
N ARG A 42 5.08 -12.92 -1.47
CA ARG A 42 4.80 -13.95 -2.48
C ARG A 42 6.07 -14.63 -2.98
N VAL A 43 7.15 -13.86 -3.17
CA VAL A 43 8.45 -14.43 -3.56
C VAL A 43 8.96 -15.39 -2.48
N VAL A 44 8.95 -14.95 -1.21
CA VAL A 44 9.36 -15.79 -0.08
C VAL A 44 8.48 -17.04 0.06
N GLU A 45 7.16 -16.92 -0.11
CA GLU A 45 6.25 -18.08 -0.07
C GLU A 45 6.54 -19.07 -1.20
N LYS A 46 6.79 -18.57 -2.41
CA LYS A 46 7.17 -19.42 -3.55
C LYS A 46 8.51 -20.11 -3.33
N GLU A 47 9.49 -19.41 -2.79
CA GLU A 47 10.79 -19.99 -2.44
C GLU A 47 10.65 -21.07 -1.36
N LYS A 48 9.85 -20.82 -0.32
CA LYS A 48 9.54 -21.82 0.71
C LYS A 48 8.87 -23.06 0.13
N GLY A 49 7.84 -22.90 -0.70
CA GLY A 49 7.17 -24.04 -1.35
C GLY A 49 8.10 -24.84 -2.27
N ASN A 50 9.00 -24.16 -2.99
CA ASN A 50 10.03 -24.82 -3.81
C ASN A 50 11.06 -25.58 -2.97
N LEU A 51 11.40 -25.08 -1.78
CA LEU A 51 12.31 -25.76 -0.86
C LEU A 51 11.63 -26.96 -0.20
N ASP A 52 10.37 -26.83 0.18
CA ASP A 52 9.59 -27.93 0.77
C ASP A 52 9.42 -29.08 -0.22
N GLY A 53 9.15 -28.81 -1.51
CA GLY A 53 9.11 -29.85 -2.55
C GLY A 53 10.47 -30.47 -2.92
N LYS A 54 11.57 -29.96 -2.36
CA LYS A 54 12.94 -30.49 -2.52
C LYS A 54 13.50 -31.13 -1.25
N LYS A 55 12.74 -31.14 -0.15
CA LYS A 55 13.14 -31.91 1.03
C LYS A 55 13.05 -33.38 0.68
N LEU A 56 14.15 -34.09 0.91
CA LEU A 56 14.16 -35.54 0.88
C LEU A 56 13.49 -35.99 2.18
N ASP A 57 12.33 -36.64 2.07
CA ASP A 57 11.71 -37.31 3.21
C ASP A 57 12.58 -38.54 3.53
N ASP A 58 13.35 -38.48 4.62
CA ASP A 58 14.03 -39.62 5.24
C ASP A 58 13.09 -40.35 6.22
#